data_AF-A0A8A0RTZ7-F1
#
_entry.id   AF-A0A8A0RTZ7-F1
#
_cell.length_a   1.000
_cell.length_b   1.000
_cell.length_c   1.000
_cell.angle_alpha   90.00
_cell.angle_beta   90.00
_cell.angle_gamma   90.00
#
_symmetry.space_group_name_H-M   'P 1'
#
loop_
_entity.id
_entity.type
_entity.pdbx_description
1 polymer ?
#
loop_
_entity_poly.entity_id
_entity_poly.type
_entity_poly.pdbx_seq_one_letter_code
_entity_poly.pdbx_strand_id
1 'polypeptide(L)'
;MYIEGPIKLIKDEQGLRHYIDDPVRGPVPVYCGTQLKVIYNNGLIEGRYESSLTESDSAVKLYDPSGAYIIIPEGSIVIKE
;
A
#
# COMPACT_ATOMS: atom_id res chain seq x y z
N MET A 1 0.85 -16.87 -2.09
CA MET A 1 1.75 -16.46 -3.19
C MET A 1 1.96 -14.98 -2.99
N TYR A 2 3.09 -14.58 -2.40
CA TYR A 2 3.31 -13.18 -2.03
C TYR A 2 3.46 -12.31 -3.26
N ILE A 3 3.05 -11.05 -3.14
CA ILE A 3 3.21 -9.99 -4.14
C ILE A 3 4.14 -8.97 -3.49
N GLU A 4 5.22 -8.61 -4.17
CA GLU A 4 6.21 -7.66 -3.67
C GLU A 4 6.50 -6.62 -4.75
N GLY A 5 6.44 -5.35 -4.38
CA GLY A 5 6.75 -4.27 -5.30
C GLY A 5 6.48 -2.89 -4.72
N PRO A 6 6.87 -1.83 -5.43
CA PRO A 6 6.56 -0.47 -5.01
C PRO A 6 5.06 -0.21 -5.10
N ILE A 7 4.50 0.42 -4.06
CA ILE A 7 3.12 0.90 -4.10
C ILE A 7 3.02 2.18 -4.94
N LYS A 8 2.04 2.25 -5.84
CA LYS A 8 1.81 3.37 -6.76
C LYS A 8 0.37 3.79 -6.72
N LEU A 9 0.10 5.08 -6.92
CA LEU A 9 -1.26 5.56 -7.12
C LEU A 9 -1.56 5.60 -8.63
N ILE A 10 -2.57 4.85 -9.06
CA ILE A 10 -2.98 4.77 -10.46
C ILE A 10 -4.44 5.22 -10.55
N LYS A 11 -4.75 6.05 -11.55
CA LYS A 11 -6.12 6.39 -11.91
C LYS A 11 -6.63 5.36 -12.92
N ASP A 12 -7.63 4.59 -12.52
CA ASP A 12 -8.35 3.63 -13.37
C ASP A 12 -9.79 4.10 -13.65
N GLU A 13 -10.58 3.26 -14.32
CA GLU A 13 -11.98 3.54 -14.66
C GLU A 13 -12.90 3.74 -13.44
N GLN A 14 -12.49 3.27 -12.26
CA GLN A 14 -13.20 3.38 -10.99
C GLN A 14 -12.69 4.53 -10.10
N GLY A 15 -11.62 5.23 -10.52
CA GLY A 15 -11.06 6.38 -9.81
C GLY A 15 -9.57 6.22 -9.50
N LEU A 16 -9.08 7.02 -8.55
CA LEU A 16 -7.72 6.82 -8.01
C LEU A 16 -7.71 5.58 -7.12
N ARG A 17 -6.68 4.74 -7.24
CA ARG A 17 -6.48 3.55 -6.41
C ARG A 17 -5.00 3.22 -6.28
N HIS A 18 -4.59 2.68 -5.13
CA HIS A 18 -3.23 2.18 -4.95
C HIS A 18 -3.06 0.78 -5.54
N TYR A 19 -1.93 0.57 -6.20
CA TYR A 19 -1.51 -0.68 -6.82
C TYR A 19 -0.11 -1.04 -6.35
N ILE A 20 0.17 -2.34 -6.23
CA ILE A 20 1.52 -2.87 -6.05
C ILE A 20 2.06 -3.20 -7.43
N ASP A 21 3.15 -2.57 -7.83
CA ASP A 21 3.81 -2.85 -9.11
C ASP A 21 4.61 -4.16 -9.02
N ASP A 22 3.92 -5.28 -9.24
CA ASP A 22 4.52 -6.61 -9.16
C ASP A 22 5.15 -7.01 -10.51
N PRO A 23 6.43 -7.39 -10.54
CA PRO A 23 7.14 -7.68 -11.78
C PRO A 23 6.63 -8.95 -12.50
N VAL A 24 5.87 -9.81 -11.82
CA VAL A 24 5.38 -11.08 -12.36
C VAL A 24 3.95 -10.95 -12.90
N ARG A 25 3.09 -10.23 -12.18
CA ARG A 25 1.65 -10.11 -12.47
C ARG A 25 1.26 -8.74 -13.05
N GLY A 26 2.16 -7.76 -13.04
CA GLY A 26 1.85 -6.37 -13.31
C GLY A 26 1.19 -5.68 -12.10
N PRO A 27 0.59 -4.49 -12.30
CA PRO A 27 0.01 -3.72 -11.20
C PRO A 27 -1.16 -4.47 -10.55
N VAL A 28 -1.03 -4.78 -9.25
CA VAL A 28 -2.07 -5.46 -8.47
C VAL A 28 -2.81 -4.47 -7.56
N PRO A 29 -4.15 -4.36 -7.62
CA PRO A 29 -4.88 -3.41 -6.79
C PRO A 29 -4.79 -3.76 -5.29
N VAL A 30 -4.69 -2.71 -4.48
CA VAL A 30 -4.75 -2.78 -3.01
C VAL A 30 -6.11 -2.25 -2.56
N TYR A 31 -6.81 -3.05 -1.74
CA TYR A 31 -8.13 -2.70 -1.22
C TYR A 31 -8.04 -2.37 0.26
N CYS A 32 -8.83 -1.39 0.73
CA CYS A 32 -8.95 -1.09 2.16
C CYS A 32 -9.21 -2.37 2.97
N GLY A 33 -8.52 -2.52 4.09
CA GLY A 33 -8.54 -3.72 4.92
C GLY A 33 -7.48 -4.77 4.57
N THR A 34 -6.76 -4.64 3.46
CA THR A 34 -5.68 -5.56 3.07
C THR A 34 -4.54 -5.51 4.10
N GLN A 35 -4.05 -6.66 4.55
CA GLN A 35 -2.83 -6.72 5.35
C GLN A 35 -1.62 -6.51 4.45
N LEU A 36 -0.78 -5.53 4.78
CA LEU A 36 0.48 -5.25 4.08
C LEU A 36 1.65 -5.30 5.05
N LYS A 37 2.82 -5.65 4.52
CA LYS A 37 4.11 -5.46 5.18
C LYS A 37 4.95 -4.49 4.37
N VAL A 38 5.67 -3.59 5.02
CA VAL A 38 6.48 -2.57 4.37
C VAL A 38 7.84 -2.52 5.03
N ILE A 39 8.88 -2.45 4.20
CA ILE A 39 10.24 -2.25 4.67
C ILE A 39 10.47 -0.74 4.76
N TYR A 40 10.56 -0.21 5.98
CA TYR A 40 10.74 1.22 6.24
C TYR A 40 11.84 1.44 7.29
N ASN A 41 12.81 2.33 7.00
CA ASN A 41 13.95 2.63 7.89
C ASN A 41 14.65 1.38 8.48
N ASN A 42 14.94 0.38 7.63
CA ASN A 42 15.54 -0.91 8.02
C ASN A 42 14.70 -1.79 8.98
N GLY A 43 13.42 -1.47 9.18
CA GLY A 43 12.44 -2.28 9.91
C GLY A 43 11.36 -2.83 8.99
N LEU A 44 10.80 -3.99 9.35
CA LEU A 44 9.58 -4.51 8.75
C LEU A 44 8.39 -4.03 9.58
N ILE A 45 7.46 -3.33 8.94
CA ILE A 45 6.24 -2.84 9.58
C ILE A 45 5.05 -3.54 8.94
N GLU A 46 4.19 -4.12 9.77
CA GLU A 46 2.99 -4.82 9.33
C GLU A 46 1.77 -4.04 9.79
N GLY A 47 0.81 -3.84 8.89
CA GLY A 47 -0.40 -3.11 9.22
C GLY A 47 -1.52 -3.35 8.22
N ARG A 48 -2.71 -2.96 8.65
CA ARG A 48 -3.89 -2.95 7.78
C ARG A 48 -3.85 -1.69 6.94
N TYR A 49 -3.89 -1.89 5.63
CA TYR A 49 -4.00 -0.82 4.66
C TYR A 49 -5.36 -0.14 4.78
N GLU A 50 -5.33 1.18 4.98
CA GLU A 50 -6.48 2.04 4.75
C GLU A 50 -6.09 3.19 3.84
N SER A 51 -6.97 3.47 2.89
CA SER A 51 -6.81 4.57 1.95
C SER A 51 -7.83 5.65 2.26
N SER A 52 -7.36 6.86 2.50
CA SER A 52 -8.19 8.07 2.51
C SER A 52 -7.85 8.87 1.25
N LEU A 53 -8.28 8.38 0.09
CA LEU A 53 -8.04 9.06 -1.18
C LEU A 53 -8.89 10.32 -1.26
N THR A 54 -8.39 11.41 -0.69
CA THR A 54 -8.79 12.76 -1.09
C THR A 54 -7.97 13.13 -2.33
N GLU A 55 -8.46 14.02 -3.19
CA GLU A 55 -7.80 14.41 -4.45
C GLU A 55 -6.36 14.95 -4.32
N SER A 56 -5.80 15.03 -3.10
CA SER A 56 -4.45 15.55 -2.83
C SER A 56 -3.55 14.62 -2.01
N ASP A 57 -4.01 13.44 -1.58
CA ASP A 57 -3.20 12.56 -0.71
C ASP A 57 -2.90 11.21 -1.39
N SER A 58 -1.69 11.09 -1.93
CA SER A 58 -1.17 9.87 -2.56
C SER A 58 -0.58 8.88 -1.56
N ALA A 59 -0.56 9.23 -0.28
CA ALA A 59 0.11 8.42 0.73
C ALA A 59 -0.77 7.29 1.24
N VAL A 60 -0.12 6.21 1.66
CA VAL A 60 -0.76 4.99 2.15
C VAL A 60 -0.71 4.98 3.67
N LYS A 61 -1.83 4.71 4.35
CA LYS A 61 -1.84 4.56 5.81
C LYS A 61 -1.85 3.08 6.18
N LEU A 62 -0.90 2.68 7.01
CA LEU A 62 -0.87 1.35 7.60
C LEU A 62 -1.16 1.45 9.08
N TYR A 63 -2.27 0.86 9.50
CA TYR A 63 -2.70 0.83 10.88
C TYR A 63 -2.18 -0.42 11.57
N ASP A 64 -1.55 -0.24 12.73
CA ASP A 64 -1.20 -1.34 13.62
C ASP A 64 -2.41 -1.77 14.48
N PRO A 65 -2.34 -2.90 15.21
CA PRO A 65 -3.45 -3.37 16.05
C PRO A 65 -3.82 -2.43 17.20
N SER A 66 -2.94 -1.50 17.59
CA SER A 66 -3.22 -0.49 18.61
C SER A 66 -4.01 0.71 18.07
N GLY A 67 -4.17 0.79 16.73
CA GLY A 67 -4.85 1.89 16.04
C GLY A 67 -3.93 3.05 15.68
N ALA A 68 -2.63 2.98 16.01
CA ALA A 68 -1.65 3.92 15.48
C ALA A 68 -1.40 3.61 14.00
N TYR A 69 -1.03 4.62 13.22
CA TYR A 69 -0.72 4.44 11.82
C TYR A 69 0.59 5.09 11.42
N ILE A 70 1.21 4.52 10.39
CA ILE A 70 2.30 5.13 9.68
C ILE A 70 1.85 5.54 8.28
N ILE A 71 2.44 6.61 7.77
CA ILE A 71 2.24 7.07 6.41
C ILE A 71 3.40 6.53 5.57
N ILE A 72 3.06 5.70 4.60
CA ILE A 72 3.98 5.13 3.63
C ILE A 72 3.90 5.96 2.36
N PRO A 73 5.01 6.59 1.91
CA PRO A 73 5.02 7.36 0.69
C PRO A 73 4.89 6.45 -0.54
N GLU A 74 4.40 7.02 -1.64
CA GLU A 74 4.41 6.35 -2.94
C GLU A 74 5.82 5.87 -3.31
N GLY A 75 5.92 4.70 -3.93
CA GLY A 75 7.18 4.06 -4.31
C GLY A 75 7.79 3.15 -3.23
N SER A 76 7.24 3.15 -2.01
CA SER A 76 7.70 2.24 -0.95
C SER A 76 7.46 0.78 -1.32
N ILE A 77 8.44 -0.09 -1.03
CA ILE A 77 8.30 -1.53 -1.28
C ILE A 77 7.35 -2.15 -0.26
N VAL A 78 6.26 -2.71 -0.78
CA VAL A 78 5.23 -3.36 0.01
C VAL A 78 5.13 -4.83 -0.38
N ILE A 79 4.88 -5.68 0.63
CA ILE A 79 4.66 -7.11 0.49
C ILE A 79 3.21 -7.37 0.91
N LYS A 80 2.46 -8.02 0.02
CA LYS A 80 1.09 -8.49 0.26
C LYS A 80 1.10 -10.01 0.27
N GLU A 81 0.68 -10.59 1.39
CA GLU A 81 0.55 -12.06 1.58
C GLU A 81 -0.79 -12.61 1.10
#